data_AF-A0AAN9BMI8-F1
#
_entry.id   AF-A0AAN9BMI8-F1
#
_cell.length_a   1.000
_cell.length_b   1.000
_cell.length_c   1.000
_cell.angle_alpha   90.00
_cell.angle_beta   90.00
_cell.angle_gamma   90.00
#
_symmetry.space_group_name_H-M   'P 1'
#
loop_
_entity.id
_entity.type
_entity.pdbx_description
1 polymer ?
#
loop_
_entity_poly.entity_id
_entity_poly.type
_entity_poly.pdbx_seq_one_letter_code
_entity_poly.pdbx_strand_id
1 'polypeptide(L)'
;MAAIGAIDKAKVLVVGDSGVGKTSLVHLICHNEPCHNPSATIGCSVEVKFHEFRAGTPAEKDYFLELWDIGGSSSHRNSRSIFYHQVHGIILVHDLTNRKSHQNLRKWLAEVLNKDTDVRNNGKEIDPETFAGNQIPILVIGSKADSAEGLREQSTSRSSAVAEECGADELKLDSMNVKYLAPGSTNSVKLTKFLDKVIERRYSSNQVSGNRSPYDYSEDYRDKFQ
;
A
#
# COMPACT_ATOMS: atom_id res chain seq x y z
N MET A 1 -24.29 -8.71 -26.81
CA MET A 1 -24.20 -7.88 -25.59
C MET A 1 -23.06 -8.43 -24.76
N ALA A 2 -21.82 -7.97 -25.00
CA ALA A 2 -20.68 -8.39 -24.20
C ALA A 2 -20.93 -7.99 -22.74
N ALA A 3 -20.74 -8.92 -21.80
CA ALA A 3 -20.73 -8.58 -20.38
C ALA A 3 -19.73 -7.45 -20.18
N ILE A 4 -20.16 -6.34 -19.58
CA ILE A 4 -19.24 -5.32 -19.09
C ILE A 4 -18.34 -6.05 -18.09
N GLY A 5 -17.11 -6.37 -18.54
CA GLY A 5 -16.17 -7.15 -17.76
C GLY A 5 -15.96 -6.51 -16.41
N ALA A 6 -15.90 -7.32 -15.35
CA ALA A 6 -15.60 -6.85 -14.02
C ALA A 6 -14.33 -6.01 -14.07
N ILE A 7 -14.42 -4.75 -13.64
CA ILE A 7 -13.28 -3.86 -13.54
C ILE A 7 -12.36 -4.42 -12.46
N ASP A 8 -11.10 -4.66 -12.82
CA ASP A 8 -10.10 -5.19 -11.90
C ASP A 8 -9.66 -4.12 -10.89
N LYS A 9 -9.86 -4.42 -9.60
CA LYS A 9 -9.64 -3.51 -8.49
C LYS A 9 -8.68 -4.10 -7.46
N ALA A 10 -7.80 -3.25 -6.95
CA ALA A 10 -6.96 -3.57 -5.80
C ALA A 10 -7.07 -2.48 -4.74
N LYS A 11 -7.14 -2.92 -3.49
CA LYS A 11 -7.28 -2.08 -2.29
C LYS A 11 -5.94 -1.85 -1.61
N VAL A 12 -5.58 -0.59 -1.43
CA VAL A 12 -4.42 -0.12 -0.68
C VAL A 12 -4.88 0.67 0.54
N LEU A 13 -4.43 0.27 1.73
CA LEU A 13 -4.68 1.06 2.94
C LEU A 13 -3.64 2.15 3.09
N VAL A 14 -4.08 3.33 3.51
CA VAL A 14 -3.20 4.45 3.90
C VAL A 14 -3.42 4.73 5.39
N VAL A 15 -2.41 4.45 6.21
CA VAL A 15 -2.49 4.49 7.67
C VAL A 15 -1.33 5.26 8.30
N GLY A 16 -1.56 5.79 9.48
CA GLY A 16 -0.64 6.70 10.17
C GLY A 16 -1.40 7.66 11.10
N ASP A 17 -0.67 8.33 11.99
CA ASP A 17 -1.26 9.21 13.01
C ASP A 17 -2.12 10.33 12.39
N SER A 18 -3.01 10.90 13.19
CA SER A 18 -3.78 12.09 12.76
C SER A 18 -2.84 13.26 12.45
N GLY A 19 -3.13 14.03 11.40
CA GLY A 19 -2.35 15.23 11.03
C GLY A 19 -1.02 14.99 10.29
N VAL A 20 -0.65 13.73 10.01
CA VAL A 20 0.57 13.41 9.24
C VAL A 20 0.43 13.64 7.73
N GLY A 21 -0.73 14.05 7.22
CA GLY A 21 -0.91 14.38 5.80
C GLY A 21 -1.40 13.23 4.90
N LYS A 22 -2.04 12.19 5.45
CA LYS A 22 -2.59 11.05 4.66
C LYS A 22 -3.57 11.49 3.58
N THR A 23 -4.55 12.32 3.94
CA THR A 23 -5.57 12.83 3.01
C THR A 23 -4.93 13.64 1.87
N SER A 24 -4.00 14.54 2.20
CA SER A 24 -3.26 15.32 1.19
C SER A 24 -2.40 14.43 0.27
N LEU A 25 -1.79 13.38 0.83
CA LEU A 25 -1.02 12.41 0.07
C LEU A 25 -1.90 11.61 -0.90
N VAL A 26 -3.03 11.08 -0.43
CA VAL A 26 -3.98 10.31 -1.27
C VAL A 26 -4.46 11.18 -2.43
N HIS A 27 -4.88 12.41 -2.12
CA HIS A 27 -5.31 13.37 -3.11
C HIS A 27 -4.22 13.67 -4.15
N LEU A 28 -2.98 13.90 -3.71
CA LEU A 28 -1.85 14.12 -4.61
C LEU A 28 -1.61 12.90 -5.53
N ILE A 29 -1.68 11.68 -5.00
CA ILE A 29 -1.46 10.44 -5.78
C ILE A 29 -2.56 10.23 -6.84
N CYS A 30 -3.80 10.57 -6.51
CA CYS A 30 -4.96 10.36 -7.36
C CYS A 30 -5.17 11.47 -8.40
N HIS A 31 -4.93 12.73 -8.01
CA HIS A 31 -5.26 13.90 -8.83
C HIS A 31 -4.04 14.63 -9.40
N ASN A 32 -2.83 14.31 -8.94
CA ASN A 32 -1.60 15.04 -9.28
C ASN A 32 -1.71 16.56 -8.98
N GLU A 33 -2.45 16.90 -7.93
CA GLU A 33 -2.73 18.26 -7.49
C GLU A 33 -2.61 18.37 -5.95
N PRO A 34 -2.22 19.53 -5.41
CA PRO A 34 -2.21 19.77 -3.97
C PRO A 34 -3.63 19.79 -3.38
N CYS A 35 -3.81 19.12 -2.23
CA CYS A 35 -5.04 19.23 -1.46
C CYS A 35 -4.99 20.44 -0.52
N HIS A 36 -5.76 21.48 -0.82
CA HIS A 36 -5.88 22.66 0.03
C HIS A 36 -6.91 22.43 1.16
N ASN A 37 -6.53 22.77 2.39
CA ASN A 37 -7.39 22.72 3.58
C ASN A 37 -8.03 21.34 3.89
N PRO A 38 -7.23 20.26 4.00
CA PRO A 38 -7.77 18.95 4.37
C PRO A 38 -8.39 19.00 5.78
N SER A 39 -9.58 18.43 5.94
CA SER A 39 -10.21 18.26 7.24
C SER A 39 -9.81 16.92 7.88
N ALA A 40 -10.03 16.76 9.18
CA ALA A 40 -9.74 15.49 9.85
C ALA A 40 -10.67 14.37 9.36
N THR A 41 -10.11 13.28 8.84
CA THR A 41 -10.87 12.12 8.39
C THR A 41 -11.53 11.39 9.56
N ILE A 42 -12.87 11.32 9.55
CA ILE A 42 -13.68 10.51 10.46
C ILE A 42 -14.00 9.18 9.77
N GLY A 43 -13.62 8.05 10.38
CA GLY A 43 -13.81 6.73 9.77
C GLY A 43 -12.80 6.47 8.65
N CYS A 44 -13.26 6.46 7.39
CA CYS A 44 -12.41 6.33 6.21
C CYS A 44 -12.91 7.20 5.04
N SER A 45 -11.98 7.61 4.18
CA SER A 45 -12.26 8.13 2.83
C SER A 45 -11.63 7.23 1.79
N VAL A 46 -12.19 7.15 0.59
CA VAL A 46 -11.67 6.34 -0.51
C VAL A 46 -11.56 7.20 -1.75
N GLU A 47 -10.36 7.25 -2.33
CA GLU A 47 -10.14 7.78 -3.68
C GLU A 47 -9.64 6.65 -4.59
N VAL A 48 -9.89 6.77 -5.89
CA VAL A 48 -9.54 5.74 -6.87
C VAL A 48 -8.49 6.29 -7.83
N LYS A 49 -7.34 5.62 -7.89
CA LYS A 49 -6.30 5.87 -8.88
C LYS A 49 -6.47 4.94 -10.07
N PHE A 50 -6.55 5.50 -11.26
CA PHE A 50 -6.33 4.76 -12.50
C PHE A 50 -4.83 4.48 -12.67
N HIS A 51 -4.45 3.22 -12.85
CA HIS A 51 -3.05 2.79 -12.94
C HIS A 51 -2.83 1.86 -14.13
N GLU A 52 -1.92 2.28 -15.02
CA GLU A 52 -1.46 1.53 -16.18
C GLU A 52 -0.35 0.55 -15.72
N PHE A 53 -0.72 -0.72 -15.49
CA PHE A 53 0.25 -1.74 -15.08
C PHE A 53 1.16 -2.11 -16.25
N ARG A 54 2.48 -2.11 -16.03
CA ARG A 54 3.51 -2.46 -17.04
C ARG A 54 3.31 -1.75 -18.39
N ALA A 55 3.02 -0.44 -18.33
CA ALA A 55 2.87 0.42 -19.50
C ALA A 55 4.03 0.26 -20.50
N GLY A 56 3.69 0.16 -21.79
CA GLY A 56 4.64 -0.03 -22.88
C GLY A 56 5.13 -1.48 -23.07
N THR A 57 4.53 -2.46 -22.39
CA THR A 57 4.86 -3.89 -22.55
C THR A 57 3.67 -4.68 -23.10
N PRO A 58 3.87 -5.89 -23.67
CA PRO A 58 2.75 -6.76 -24.08
C PRO A 58 1.83 -7.21 -22.93
N ALA A 59 2.25 -7.00 -21.67
CA ALA A 59 1.49 -7.31 -20.47
C ALA A 59 0.76 -6.07 -19.89
N GLU A 60 0.71 -4.97 -20.64
CA GLU A 60 0.04 -3.74 -20.25
C GLU A 60 -1.45 -3.98 -19.98
N LYS A 61 -1.93 -3.47 -18.83
CA LYS A 61 -3.34 -3.55 -18.46
C LYS A 61 -3.71 -2.50 -17.43
N ASP A 62 -4.92 -1.98 -17.54
CA ASP A 62 -5.42 -0.97 -16.60
C ASP A 62 -6.04 -1.59 -15.36
N TYR A 63 -5.75 -1.00 -14.20
CA TYR A 63 -6.33 -1.36 -12.92
C TYR A 63 -6.81 -0.12 -12.17
N PHE A 64 -7.87 -0.30 -11.37
CA PHE A 64 -8.36 0.73 -10.47
C PHE A 64 -7.86 0.43 -9.05
N LEU A 65 -7.00 1.29 -8.53
CA LEU A 65 -6.45 1.16 -7.19
C LEU A 65 -7.24 2.04 -6.23
N GLU A 66 -7.93 1.42 -5.29
CA GLU A 66 -8.66 2.11 -4.22
C GLU A 66 -7.69 2.45 -3.10
N LEU A 67 -7.43 3.74 -2.88
CA LEU A 67 -6.65 4.26 -1.77
C LEU A 67 -7.58 4.60 -0.61
N TRP A 68 -7.53 3.79 0.43
CA TRP A 68 -8.36 3.93 1.62
C TRP A 68 -7.62 4.75 2.68
N ASP A 69 -7.92 6.06 2.77
CA ASP A 69 -7.45 6.95 3.84
C ASP A 69 -8.19 6.64 5.14
N ILE A 70 -7.50 6.04 6.12
CA ILE A 70 -8.09 5.67 7.40
C ILE A 70 -7.86 6.77 8.44
N GLY A 71 -8.91 7.16 9.17
CA GLY A 71 -8.84 8.16 10.23
C GLY A 71 -7.75 7.85 11.27
N GLY A 72 -6.81 8.77 11.45
CA GLY A 72 -5.61 8.58 12.28
C GLY A 72 -5.81 8.81 13.78
N SER A 73 -7.01 9.19 14.22
CA SER A 73 -7.29 9.49 15.64
C SER A 73 -7.32 8.22 16.47
N SER A 74 -6.57 8.17 17.57
CA SER A 74 -6.56 7.03 18.50
C SER A 74 -7.94 6.76 19.12
N SER A 75 -8.80 7.77 19.26
CA SER A 75 -10.17 7.62 19.79
C SER A 75 -11.05 6.69 18.96
N HIS A 76 -10.72 6.46 17.68
CA HIS A 76 -11.48 5.58 16.79
C HIS A 76 -10.86 4.18 16.64
N ARG A 77 -9.79 3.86 17.39
CA ARG A 77 -9.02 2.60 17.24
C ARG A 77 -9.88 1.34 17.23
N ASN A 78 -10.81 1.24 18.17
CA ASN A 78 -11.64 0.04 18.32
C ASN A 78 -12.59 -0.19 17.13
N SER A 79 -12.89 0.84 16.35
CA SER A 79 -13.80 0.75 15.20
C SER A 79 -13.08 0.60 13.86
N ARG A 80 -11.74 0.77 13.81
CA ARG A 80 -10.99 0.78 12.54
C ARG A 80 -10.83 -0.60 11.89
N SER A 81 -10.86 -1.66 12.68
CA SER A 81 -10.63 -3.04 12.20
C SER A 81 -11.58 -3.44 11.08
N ILE A 82 -12.79 -2.88 11.03
CA ILE A 82 -13.78 -3.11 9.96
C ILE A 82 -13.21 -2.77 8.58
N PHE A 83 -12.29 -1.80 8.49
CA PHE A 83 -11.69 -1.36 7.23
C PHE A 83 -10.50 -2.21 6.78
N TYR A 84 -9.97 -3.12 7.61
CA TYR A 84 -8.74 -3.88 7.32
C TYR A 84 -8.97 -5.19 6.58
N HIS A 85 -10.19 -5.46 6.13
CA HIS A 85 -10.50 -6.63 5.31
C HIS A 85 -10.02 -6.45 3.85
N GLN A 86 -9.49 -7.54 3.29
CA GLN A 86 -9.10 -7.69 1.87
C GLN A 86 -8.10 -6.62 1.40
N VAL A 87 -7.00 -6.49 2.13
CA VAL A 87 -5.94 -5.51 1.85
C VAL A 87 -4.91 -6.12 0.92
N HIS A 88 -4.54 -5.38 -0.12
CA HIS A 88 -3.59 -5.81 -1.14
C HIS A 88 -2.28 -5.03 -1.08
N GLY A 89 -2.27 -3.84 -0.46
CA GLY A 89 -1.08 -3.04 -0.20
C GLY A 89 -1.28 -2.12 1.00
N ILE A 90 -0.19 -1.71 1.64
CA ILE A 90 -0.21 -0.80 2.79
C ILE A 90 0.78 0.35 2.54
N ILE A 91 0.30 1.58 2.71
CA ILE A 91 1.12 2.78 2.78
C ILE A 91 1.13 3.25 4.24
N LEU A 92 2.32 3.26 4.84
CA LEU A 92 2.60 3.77 6.18
C LEU A 92 3.06 5.23 6.07
N VAL A 93 2.30 6.16 6.63
CA VAL A 93 2.58 7.59 6.53
C VAL A 93 2.99 8.15 7.88
N HIS A 94 4.10 8.88 7.91
CA HIS A 94 4.54 9.63 9.07
C HIS A 94 4.95 11.05 8.67
N ASP A 95 4.94 11.96 9.64
CA ASP A 95 5.38 13.33 9.46
C ASP A 95 6.88 13.41 9.77
N LEU A 96 7.70 13.90 8.83
CA LEU A 96 9.15 14.01 8.99
C LEU A 96 9.56 14.96 10.12
N THR A 97 8.69 15.90 10.50
CA THR A 97 8.91 16.82 11.63
C THR A 97 8.50 16.21 12.97
N ASN A 98 7.79 15.07 12.97
CA ASN A 98 7.26 14.44 14.17
C ASN A 98 7.78 13.00 14.33
N ARG A 99 8.89 12.84 15.05
CA ARG A 99 9.51 11.53 15.32
C ARG A 99 8.59 10.51 15.97
N LYS A 100 7.63 10.94 16.80
CA LYS A 100 6.66 10.04 17.44
C LYS A 100 5.75 9.37 16.41
N SER A 101 5.39 10.09 15.35
CA SER A 101 4.58 9.52 14.25
C SER A 101 5.31 8.39 13.53
N HIS A 102 6.63 8.51 13.32
CA HIS A 102 7.46 7.42 12.78
C HIS A 102 7.52 6.22 13.72
N GLN A 103 7.73 6.45 15.03
CA GLN A 103 7.73 5.36 16.03
C GLN A 103 6.40 4.60 16.06
N ASN A 104 5.28 5.30 15.87
CA ASN A 104 3.95 4.71 15.86
C ASN A 104 3.66 3.87 14.61
N LEU A 105 4.46 3.95 13.53
CA LEU A 105 4.24 3.13 12.32
C LEU A 105 4.23 1.62 12.62
N ARG A 106 5.04 1.15 13.57
CA ARG A 106 5.03 -0.26 14.00
C ARG A 106 3.69 -0.67 14.61
N LYS A 107 3.07 0.22 15.37
CA LYS A 107 1.75 -0.03 15.98
C LYS A 107 0.67 -0.06 14.90
N TRP A 108 0.73 0.86 13.94
CA TRP A 108 -0.18 0.88 12.79
C TRP A 108 -0.07 -0.39 11.96
N LEU A 109 1.15 -0.83 11.66
CA LEU A 109 1.38 -2.07 10.92
C LEU A 109 0.86 -3.29 11.68
N ALA A 110 1.16 -3.41 12.97
CA ALA A 110 0.65 -4.50 13.81
C ALA A 110 -0.90 -4.53 13.85
N GLU A 111 -1.51 -3.35 13.98
CA GLU A 111 -2.96 -3.18 13.97
C GLU A 111 -3.59 -3.62 12.64
N VAL A 112 -3.04 -3.24 11.50
CA VAL A 112 -3.56 -3.65 10.17
C VAL A 112 -3.41 -5.15 9.93
N LEU A 113 -2.31 -5.74 10.39
CA LEU A 113 -2.03 -7.17 10.20
C LEU A 113 -2.80 -8.06 11.18
N ASN A 114 -3.68 -7.51 12.02
CA ASN A 114 -4.36 -8.21 13.10
C ASN A 114 -3.39 -9.06 13.95
N LYS A 115 -2.15 -8.59 14.08
CA LYS A 115 -1.23 -9.09 15.11
C LYS A 115 -1.71 -8.43 16.38
N ASP A 116 -2.75 -9.01 16.96
CA ASP A 116 -3.37 -8.51 18.19
C ASP A 116 -2.25 -8.12 19.14
N THR A 117 -2.29 -6.86 19.54
CA THR A 117 -1.42 -6.34 20.58
C THR A 117 -1.83 -6.96 21.92
N ASP A 118 -1.64 -8.25 22.09
CA ASP A 118 -1.38 -8.88 23.39
C ASP A 118 0.04 -8.50 23.84
N VAL A 119 0.34 -7.19 23.79
CA VAL A 119 1.47 -6.56 24.48
C VAL A 119 1.10 -6.44 25.96
N ARG A 120 0.63 -7.55 26.54
CA ARG A 120 0.48 -7.72 27.97
C ARG A 120 1.49 -8.66 28.57
N ASN A 121 2.29 -9.42 27.82
CA ASN A 121 3.54 -10.01 28.31
C ASN A 121 4.36 -10.64 27.19
N ASN A 122 5.68 -10.45 27.29
CA ASN A 122 6.77 -11.06 26.53
C ASN A 122 7.05 -10.46 25.15
N GLY A 123 8.21 -9.80 25.06
CA GLY A 123 8.86 -9.39 23.82
C GLY A 123 9.19 -10.60 22.94
N LYS A 124 8.18 -11.13 22.25
CA LYS A 124 8.41 -11.95 21.07
C LYS A 124 8.73 -11.02 19.93
N GLU A 125 9.96 -11.15 19.45
CA GLU A 125 10.45 -10.60 18.21
C GLU A 125 9.42 -10.86 17.11
N ILE A 126 9.24 -9.86 16.26
CA ILE A 126 8.39 -9.93 15.09
C ILE A 126 8.94 -11.07 14.23
N ASP A 127 8.24 -12.21 14.19
CA ASP A 127 8.72 -13.43 13.57
C ASP A 127 8.98 -13.20 12.06
N PRO A 128 10.25 -13.29 11.58
CA PRO A 128 10.59 -13.05 10.18
C PRO A 128 9.93 -14.06 9.22
N GLU A 129 9.59 -15.25 9.69
CA GLU A 129 9.02 -16.32 8.84
C GLU A 129 7.52 -16.14 8.55
N THR A 130 6.79 -15.30 9.31
CA THR A 130 5.40 -14.93 8.95
C THR A 130 5.34 -14.06 7.68
N PHE A 131 6.48 -13.66 7.13
CA PHE A 131 6.59 -12.84 5.92
C PHE A 131 7.00 -13.64 4.67
N ALA A 132 7.34 -14.92 4.79
CA ALA A 132 7.74 -15.75 3.65
C ALA A 132 6.52 -16.48 3.06
N GLY A 133 5.92 -15.91 2.01
CA GLY A 133 5.00 -16.63 1.13
C GLY A 133 3.97 -15.77 0.39
N ASN A 134 3.51 -14.68 1.00
CA ASN A 134 2.62 -13.69 0.35
C ASN A 134 2.57 -12.41 1.19
N GLN A 135 3.69 -11.69 1.33
CA GLN A 135 3.78 -10.46 2.15
C GLN A 135 3.06 -9.30 1.49
N ILE A 136 2.13 -8.64 2.20
CA ILE A 136 1.41 -7.46 1.68
C ILE A 136 2.49 -6.42 1.35
N PRO A 137 2.61 -5.93 0.09
CA PRO A 137 3.52 -4.85 -0.24
C PRO A 137 3.32 -3.68 0.72
N ILE A 138 4.43 -3.19 1.26
CA ILE A 138 4.45 -2.04 2.17
C ILE A 138 5.26 -0.92 1.50
N LEU A 139 4.78 0.31 1.65
CA LEU A 139 5.49 1.54 1.30
C LEU A 139 5.52 2.46 2.51
N VAL A 140 6.69 3.02 2.84
CA VAL A 140 6.79 4.03 3.90
C VAL A 140 6.92 5.41 3.26
N ILE A 141 6.11 6.37 3.70
CA ILE A 141 6.12 7.76 3.22
C ILE A 141 6.30 8.73 4.37
N GLY A 142 7.39 9.48 4.33
CA GLY A 142 7.63 10.65 5.15
C GLY A 142 7.08 11.91 4.49
N SER A 143 6.07 12.51 5.08
CA SER A 143 5.45 13.75 4.61
C SER A 143 6.14 15.00 5.18
N LYS A 144 5.78 16.17 4.64
CA LYS A 144 6.29 17.49 5.06
C LYS A 144 7.81 17.63 4.92
N ALA A 145 8.33 17.13 3.79
CA ALA A 145 9.77 17.15 3.52
C ALA A 145 10.34 18.57 3.51
N ASP A 146 9.58 19.55 3.00
CA ASP A 146 9.87 20.98 3.02
C ASP A 146 10.22 21.50 4.42
N SER A 147 9.45 21.07 5.42
CA SER A 147 9.60 21.52 6.80
C SER A 147 10.69 20.75 7.55
N ALA A 148 11.16 19.63 6.99
CA ALA A 148 12.17 18.77 7.60
C ALA A 148 13.60 19.01 7.09
N GLU A 149 13.79 19.81 6.03
CA GLU A 149 15.12 20.07 5.45
C GLU A 149 16.14 20.65 6.45
N GLY A 150 15.66 21.38 7.47
CA GLY A 150 16.48 21.95 8.54
C GLY A 150 16.68 21.08 9.79
N LEU A 151 15.98 19.94 9.91
CA LEU A 151 16.03 19.05 11.09
C LEU A 151 17.11 17.95 10.97
N ARG A 152 18.04 18.11 10.02
CA ARG A 152 18.95 17.04 9.56
C ARG A 152 20.01 16.57 10.57
N GLU A 153 20.08 17.14 11.75
CA GLU A 153 21.08 16.74 12.75
C GLU A 153 20.40 16.52 14.10
N GLN A 154 20.17 15.24 14.43
CA GLN A 154 20.13 14.63 15.77
C GLN A 154 19.07 13.53 15.85
N SER A 155 19.43 12.32 15.39
CA SER A 155 19.00 11.06 16.04
C SER A 155 19.57 9.82 15.35
N THR A 156 20.88 9.66 15.45
CA THR A 156 21.55 8.35 15.44
C THR A 156 21.15 7.56 16.70
N SER A 157 19.95 6.95 16.69
CA SER A 157 19.59 5.92 17.66
C SER A 157 19.32 4.63 16.89
N ARG A 158 20.02 3.57 17.31
CA ARG A 158 20.21 2.24 16.70
C ARG A 158 18.94 1.37 16.51
N SER A 159 17.75 1.95 16.33
CA SER A 159 16.56 1.19 15.92
C SER A 159 16.50 1.16 14.39
N SER A 160 16.40 -0.03 13.79
CA SER A 160 16.19 -0.18 12.34
C SER A 160 14.98 0.65 11.89
N ALA A 161 15.05 1.22 10.69
CA ALA A 161 13.90 1.94 10.14
C ALA A 161 12.75 0.95 9.86
N VAL A 162 11.50 1.36 10.04
CA VAL A 162 10.35 0.45 9.77
C VAL A 162 10.36 -0.04 8.32
N ALA A 163 10.87 0.78 7.40
CA ALA A 163 11.08 0.39 6.01
C ALA A 163 12.03 -0.80 5.86
N GLU A 164 13.18 -0.78 6.55
CA GLU A 164 14.17 -1.87 6.54
C GLU A 164 13.61 -3.16 7.14
N GLU A 165 12.94 -3.07 8.29
CA GLU A 165 12.30 -4.20 8.96
C GLU A 165 11.26 -4.90 8.07
N CYS A 166 10.59 -4.14 7.21
CA CYS A 166 9.57 -4.65 6.29
C CYS A 166 10.10 -5.02 4.90
N GLY A 167 11.38 -4.76 4.59
CA GLY A 167 11.89 -4.83 3.22
C GLY A 167 11.17 -3.88 2.25
N ALA A 168 10.69 -2.75 2.76
CA ALA A 168 9.88 -1.76 2.05
C ALA A 168 10.73 -0.59 1.52
N ASP A 169 10.28 0.01 0.43
CA ASP A 169 10.82 1.28 -0.06
C ASP A 169 10.34 2.44 0.83
N GLU A 170 11.19 3.45 1.02
CA GLU A 170 10.86 4.72 1.69
C GLU A 170 10.89 5.90 0.68
N LEU A 171 9.87 6.75 0.75
CA LEU A 171 9.76 8.01 -0.01
C LEU A 171 9.62 9.17 0.97
N LYS A 172 10.17 10.32 0.58
CA LYS A 172 10.00 11.59 1.28
C LYS A 172 9.41 12.60 0.32
N LEU A 173 8.36 13.30 0.75
CA LEU A 173 7.69 14.28 -0.09
C LEU A 173 7.04 15.41 0.69
N ASP A 174 6.84 16.52 -0.01
CA ASP A 174 5.88 17.56 0.34
C ASP A 174 4.62 17.35 -0.51
N SER A 175 3.48 17.13 0.15
CA SER A 175 2.19 16.90 -0.54
C SER A 175 1.65 18.15 -1.25
N MET A 176 2.22 19.33 -0.98
CA MET A 176 1.87 20.58 -1.67
C MET A 176 2.69 20.80 -2.95
N ASN A 177 3.70 19.97 -3.22
CA ASN A 177 4.57 20.13 -4.37
C ASN A 177 4.54 18.89 -5.28
N VAL A 178 3.79 19.01 -6.38
CA VAL A 178 3.58 17.95 -7.38
C VAL A 178 4.87 17.41 -8.00
N LYS A 179 5.97 18.17 -7.97
CA LYS A 179 7.27 17.73 -8.51
C LYS A 179 7.81 16.50 -7.81
N TYR A 180 7.43 16.28 -6.55
CA TYR A 180 7.81 15.09 -5.80
C TYR A 180 7.25 13.80 -6.39
N LEU A 181 6.18 13.84 -7.18
CA LEU A 181 5.61 12.69 -7.89
C LEU A 181 5.65 12.86 -9.42
N ALA A 182 6.42 13.82 -9.94
CA ALA A 182 6.54 14.03 -11.37
C ALA A 182 7.04 12.74 -12.07
N PRO A 183 6.53 12.41 -13.28
CA PRO A 183 6.96 11.23 -14.02
C PRO A 183 8.49 11.18 -14.18
N GLY A 184 9.07 10.01 -13.92
CA GLY A 184 10.52 9.77 -14.01
C GLY A 184 11.31 10.19 -12.77
N SER A 185 10.70 10.89 -11.80
CA SER A 185 11.34 11.13 -10.50
C SER A 185 11.53 9.83 -9.72
N THR A 186 12.55 9.75 -8.86
CA THR A 186 12.81 8.58 -8.01
C THR A 186 11.60 8.17 -7.18
N ASN A 187 10.86 9.14 -6.65
CA ASN A 187 9.63 8.90 -5.89
C ASN A 187 8.52 8.32 -6.77
N SER A 188 8.30 8.87 -7.98
CA SER A 188 7.30 8.32 -8.91
C SER A 188 7.62 6.87 -9.29
N VAL A 189 8.89 6.54 -9.55
CA VAL A 189 9.34 5.18 -9.89
C VAL A 189 9.09 4.21 -8.72
N LYS A 190 9.43 4.61 -7.49
CA LYS A 190 9.18 3.80 -6.29
C LYS A 190 7.68 3.57 -6.05
N LEU A 191 6.86 4.62 -6.21
CA LEU A 191 5.42 4.52 -6.07
C LEU A 191 4.83 3.57 -7.13
N THR A 192 5.18 3.74 -8.41
CA THR A 192 4.74 2.86 -9.50
C THR A 192 5.13 1.41 -9.22
N LYS A 193 6.38 1.16 -8.82
CA LYS A 193 6.86 -0.19 -8.46
C LYS A 193 6.06 -0.80 -7.30
N PHE A 194 5.71 -0.01 -6.30
CA PHE A 194 4.84 -0.47 -5.21
C PHE A 194 3.44 -0.84 -5.71
N LEU A 195 2.81 0.02 -6.53
CA LEU A 195 1.47 -0.23 -7.08
C LEU A 195 1.45 -1.48 -7.99
N ASP A 196 2.50 -1.68 -8.79
CA ASP A 196 2.67 -2.89 -9.60
C ASP A 196 2.77 -4.14 -8.72
N LYS A 197 3.55 -4.11 -7.63
CA LYS A 197 3.62 -5.22 -6.67
C LYS A 197 2.26 -5.52 -6.01
N VAL A 198 1.45 -4.51 -5.75
CA VAL A 198 0.09 -4.67 -5.20
C VAL A 198 -0.81 -5.42 -6.20
N ILE A 199 -0.73 -5.05 -7.47
CA ILE A 199 -1.47 -5.72 -8.56
C ILE A 199 -0.98 -7.15 -8.73
N GLU A 200 0.34 -7.35 -8.81
CA GLU A 200 0.95 -8.68 -8.91
C GLU A 200 0.49 -9.57 -7.75
N ARG A 201 0.56 -9.09 -6.50
CA ARG A 201 0.06 -9.85 -5.34
C ARG A 201 -1.39 -10.30 -5.51
N ARG A 202 -2.27 -9.40 -5.96
CA ARG A 202 -3.71 -9.70 -6.07
C ARG A 202 -4.05 -10.62 -7.24
N TYR A 203 -3.30 -10.54 -8.33
CA TYR A 203 -3.64 -11.21 -9.58
C TYR A 203 -2.70 -12.35 -9.98
N SER A 204 -1.61 -12.58 -9.24
CA SER A 204 -0.68 -13.71 -9.48
C SER A 204 -1.37 -15.07 -9.37
N SER A 205 -2.43 -15.20 -8.56
CA SER A 205 -3.19 -16.46 -8.44
C SER A 205 -4.09 -16.75 -9.65
N ASN A 206 -4.43 -15.77 -10.49
CA ASN A 206 -5.29 -15.98 -11.66
C ASN A 206 -4.54 -16.46 -12.91
N GLN A 207 -3.22 -16.36 -12.94
CA GLN A 207 -2.38 -16.80 -14.07
C GLN A 207 -2.15 -18.32 -14.07
N VAL A 208 -2.29 -19.01 -12.92
CA VAL A 208 -2.09 -20.47 -12.83
C VAL A 208 -3.30 -21.26 -13.36
N SER A 209 -4.49 -20.69 -13.36
CA SER A 209 -5.72 -21.33 -13.86
C SER A 209 -6.04 -21.07 -15.33
N GLY A 210 -5.27 -20.22 -16.02
CA GLY A 210 -5.57 -19.76 -17.38
C GLY A 210 -4.98 -20.59 -18.53
N ASN A 211 -4.16 -21.61 -18.23
CA ASN A 211 -3.42 -22.34 -19.27
C ASN A 211 -3.98 -23.74 -19.57
N ARG A 212 -5.31 -23.91 -19.53
CA ARG A 212 -5.95 -25.02 -20.24
C ARG A 212 -6.40 -24.53 -21.60
N SER A 213 -5.66 -24.94 -22.62
CA SER A 213 -6.05 -24.78 -24.02
C SER A 213 -7.47 -25.31 -24.23
N PRO A 214 -8.35 -24.60 -24.98
CA PRO A 214 -9.68 -25.12 -25.34
C PRO A 214 -9.63 -26.41 -26.20
N TYR A 215 -8.45 -26.87 -26.60
CA TYR A 215 -8.24 -27.99 -27.49
C TYR A 215 -7.88 -29.32 -26.79
N ASP A 216 -7.83 -29.37 -25.45
CA ASP A 216 -7.42 -30.57 -24.70
C ASP A 216 -8.53 -31.63 -24.48
N TYR A 217 -9.62 -31.59 -25.27
CA TYR A 217 -10.75 -32.54 -25.15
C TYR A 217 -10.84 -33.59 -26.27
N SER A 218 -9.71 -34.01 -26.86
CA SER A 218 -9.73 -34.93 -28.01
C SER A 218 -8.84 -36.18 -27.94
N GLU A 219 -8.49 -36.68 -26.75
CA GLU A 219 -7.74 -37.95 -26.63
C GLU A 219 -8.26 -38.98 -25.59
N ASP A 220 -9.55 -38.97 -25.24
CA ASP A 220 -10.10 -39.95 -24.27
C ASP A 220 -11.13 -40.95 -24.83
N TYR A 221 -11.18 -41.14 -26.17
CA TYR A 221 -12.10 -42.09 -26.82
C TYR A 221 -11.44 -42.98 -27.88
N ARG A 222 -10.25 -43.56 -27.61
CA ARG A 222 -9.67 -44.57 -28.51
C ARG A 222 -9.43 -45.98 -27.97
N ASP A 223 -9.59 -46.24 -26.66
CA ASP A 223 -9.26 -47.56 -26.09
C ASP A 223 -10.44 -48.31 -25.48
N LYS A 224 -11.63 -48.32 -26.13
CA LYS A 224 -12.77 -49.14 -25.64
C LYS A 224 -13.47 -50.05 -26.63
N PHE A 225 -12.93 -50.30 -27.82
CA PHE A 225 -13.42 -51.40 -28.68
C PHE A 225 -12.29 -52.03 -29.51
N GLN A 226 -11.47 -52.85 -28.85
CA GLN A 226 -10.86 -54.05 -29.43
C GLN A 226 -10.94 -55.18 -28.41
#